data_AF-A0A552LLU5-F1
#
_entry.id   AF-A0A552LLU5-F1
#
_cell.length_a   1.000
_cell.length_b   1.000
_cell.length_c   1.000
_cell.angle_alpha   90.00
_cell.angle_beta   90.00
_cell.angle_gamma   90.00
#
_symmetry.space_group_name_H-M   'P 1'
#
loop_
_entity.id
_entity.type
_entity.pdbx_description
1 polymer ?
#
loop_
_entity_poly.entity_id
_entity_poly.type
_entity_poly.pdbx_seq_one_letter_code
_entity_poly.pdbx_strand_id
1 'polypeptide(L)'
;MAVKVLIPTPLQKFTENNATIECSASSVGDLIESLEASFPGIKARLCDEDGAPRRFLNFYVNSEDIRFLDGTKTPLKDGDEVSIVPAVAGG
;
A
#
# COMPACT_ATOMS: atom_id res chain seq x y z
N MET A 1 -2.13 -6.64 -15.26
CA MET A 1 -3.04 -6.02 -14.29
C MET A 1 -2.35 -4.77 -13.80
N ALA A 2 -2.83 -3.59 -14.16
CA ALA A 2 -2.31 -2.32 -13.68
C ALA A 2 -3.16 -1.88 -12.48
N VAL A 3 -2.51 -1.76 -11.32
CA VAL A 3 -3.10 -1.21 -10.11
C VAL A 3 -2.41 0.11 -9.82
N LYS A 4 -3.21 1.12 -9.49
CA LYS A 4 -2.71 2.44 -9.14
C LYS A 4 -2.56 2.54 -7.62
N VAL A 5 -1.38 2.92 -7.15
CA VAL A 5 -1.09 3.06 -5.72
C VAL A 5 -0.88 4.53 -5.36
N LEU A 6 -1.65 5.04 -4.40
CA LEU A 6 -1.50 6.39 -3.88
C LEU A 6 -0.56 6.39 -2.67
N ILE A 7 0.54 7.13 -2.79
CA ILE A 7 1.60 7.19 -1.78
C ILE A 7 1.45 8.48 -0.97
N PRO A 8 1.27 8.39 0.36
CA PRO A 8 1.10 9.54 1.21
C PRO A 8 2.43 10.30 1.32
N THR A 9 2.36 11.62 1.47
CA THR A 9 3.53 12.52 1.48
C THR A 9 4.71 12.02 2.33
N PRO A 10 4.53 11.49 3.55
CA PRO A 10 5.66 11.01 4.37
C PRO A 10 6.43 9.83 3.76
N LEU A 11 5.79 9.06 2.88
CA LEU A 11 6.36 7.88 2.23
C LEU A 11 6.93 8.18 0.84
N GLN A 12 6.62 9.33 0.25
CA GLN A 12 7.04 9.66 -1.12
C GLN A 12 8.57 9.71 -1.28
N LYS A 13 9.32 10.02 -0.22
CA LYS A 13 10.79 9.96 -0.25
C LYS A 13 11.36 8.57 -0.54
N PHE A 14 10.57 7.51 -0.34
CA PHE A 14 10.92 6.13 -0.68
C PHE A 14 10.51 5.76 -2.10
N THR A 15 9.63 6.54 -2.74
CA THR A 15 9.13 6.32 -4.12
C THR A 15 9.64 7.37 -5.09
N GLU A 16 10.87 7.87 -4.90
CA GLU A 16 11.50 8.90 -5.73
C GLU A 16 10.67 10.21 -5.83
N ASN A 17 9.90 10.51 -4.79
CA ASN A 17 8.93 11.62 -4.71
C ASN A 17 7.68 11.46 -5.61
N ASN A 18 7.40 10.26 -6.11
CA ASN A 18 6.17 9.98 -6.84
C ASN A 18 5.01 9.77 -5.86
N ALA A 19 3.95 10.57 -6.02
CA ALA A 19 2.70 10.45 -5.26
C ALA A 19 1.80 9.30 -5.77
N THR A 20 2.06 8.80 -6.97
CA THR A 20 1.28 7.73 -7.59
C THR A 20 2.24 6.78 -8.29
N ILE A 21 2.08 5.49 -8.01
CA ILE A 21 2.85 4.41 -8.63
C ILE A 21 1.87 3.48 -9.34
N GLU A 22 2.21 3.07 -10.56
CA GLU A 22 1.49 2.02 -11.26
C GLU A 22 2.30 0.73 -11.17
N CYS A 23 1.66 -0.35 -10.73
CA CYS A 23 2.33 -1.65 -10.59
C CYS A 23 1.37 -2.80 -10.90
N SER A 24 1.93 -4.00 -11.02
CA SER A 24 1.15 -5.22 -11.21
C SER A 24 1.13 -6.06 -9.95
N ALA A 25 -0.06 -6.29 -9.41
CA ALA A 25 -0.27 -7.08 -8.21
C ALA A 25 -1.60 -7.84 -8.29
N SER A 26 -1.63 -9.03 -7.72
CA SER A 26 -2.84 -9.86 -7.63
C SER A 26 -3.57 -9.70 -6.29
N SER A 27 -2.88 -9.15 -5.29
CA SER A 27 -3.37 -8.93 -3.94
C SER A 27 -2.67 -7.73 -3.29
N VAL A 28 -3.20 -7.22 -2.19
CA VAL A 28 -2.54 -6.14 -1.42
C VAL A 28 -1.15 -6.57 -0.92
N GLY A 29 -0.97 -7.83 -0.55
CA GLY A 29 0.33 -8.40 -0.19
C GLY A 29 1.30 -8.38 -1.37
N ASP A 30 0.88 -8.85 -2.55
CA ASP A 30 1.70 -8.79 -3.76
C ASP A 30 2.06 -7.35 -4.14
N LEU A 31 1.15 -6.39 -3.91
CA LEU A 31 1.41 -4.98 -4.17
C LEU A 31 2.52 -4.46 -3.27
N ILE A 32 2.52 -4.82 -1.98
CA ILE A 32 3.58 -4.44 -1.05
C ILE A 32 4.93 -5.04 -1.49
N GLU A 33 4.96 -6.31 -1.91
CA GLU A 33 6.17 -6.94 -2.44
C GLU A 33 6.63 -6.28 -3.75
N SER A 34 5.72 -5.94 -4.65
CA SER A 34 6.03 -5.25 -5.89
C SER A 34 6.59 -3.85 -5.64
N LEU A 35 6.07 -3.13 -4.64
CA LEU A 35 6.62 -1.84 -4.23
C LEU A 35 8.03 -1.99 -3.65
N GLU A 36 8.29 -3.03 -2.85
CA GLU A 36 9.64 -3.29 -2.33
C GLU A 36 10.65 -3.62 -3.44
N ALA A 37 10.23 -4.40 -4.44
CA ALA A 37 11.07 -4.75 -5.58
C ALA A 37 11.46 -3.51 -6.41
N SER A 38 10.53 -2.57 -6.61
CA SER A 38 10.79 -1.32 -7.33
C SER A 38 11.48 -0.26 -6.46
N PHE A 39 11.17 -0.23 -5.16
CA PHE A 39 11.60 0.78 -4.21
C PHE A 39 12.11 0.14 -2.91
N PRO A 40 13.33 -0.39 -2.89
CA PRO A 40 13.87 -1.11 -1.73
C PRO A 40 13.82 -0.29 -0.44
N GLY A 41 13.32 -0.90 0.64
CA GLY A 41 13.18 -0.32 1.96
C GLY A 41 11.80 0.30 2.25
N ILE A 42 10.90 0.39 1.27
CA ILE A 42 9.53 0.87 1.50
C ILE A 42 8.71 -0.10 2.34
N LYS A 43 8.86 -1.42 2.16
CA LYS A 43 8.12 -2.43 2.91
C LYS A 43 8.39 -2.32 4.41
N ALA A 44 9.61 -2.00 4.82
CA ALA A 44 9.93 -1.78 6.24
C ALA A 44 9.15 -0.60 6.87
N ARG A 45 8.65 0.34 6.04
CA ARG A 45 7.77 1.44 6.46
C ARG A 45 6.30 1.05 6.46
N LEU A 46 5.91 0.14 5.57
CA LEU A 46 4.52 -0.33 5.40
C LEU A 46 4.15 -1.45 6.38
N CYS A 47 5.08 -2.37 6.61
CA CYS A 47 4.89 -3.60 7.38
C CYS A 47 5.83 -3.69 8.58
N ASP A 48 5.44 -4.50 9.56
CA ASP A 48 6.28 -4.95 10.67
C ASP A 48 7.12 -6.19 10.29
N GLU A 49 7.87 -6.72 11.25
CA GLU A 49 8.82 -7.82 11.07
C GLU A 49 8.12 -9.15 10.70
N ASP A 50 6.85 -9.31 11.08
CA ASP A 50 6.02 -10.46 10.72
C ASP A 50 5.40 -10.30 9.31
N GLY A 51 5.63 -9.17 8.65
CA GLY A 51 5.09 -8.85 7.33
C GLY A 51 3.65 -8.32 7.37
N ALA A 52 3.09 -8.07 8.56
CA ALA A 52 1.76 -7.49 8.69
C ALA A 52 1.80 -5.97 8.48
N PRO A 53 0.75 -5.34 7.92
CA PRO A 53 0.66 -3.89 7.82
C PRO A 53 0.75 -3.23 9.20
N ARG A 54 1.58 -2.17 9.31
CA ARG A 54 1.75 -1.46 10.58
C ARG A 54 0.44 -0.80 11.00
N ARG A 55 0.13 -0.86 12.31
CA ARG A 55 -1.10 -0.30 12.91
C ARG A 55 -1.38 1.18 12.63
N PHE A 56 -0.36 1.95 12.24
CA PHE A 56 -0.46 3.38 11.95
C PHE A 56 -0.58 3.66 10.45
N LEU A 57 -0.78 2.64 9.62
CA LEU A 57 -1.06 2.75 8.20
C LEU A 57 -2.32 1.96 7.88
N ASN A 58 -3.25 2.62 7.22
CA ASN A 58 -4.45 2.00 6.70
C ASN A 58 -4.30 1.86 5.19
N PHE A 59 -4.74 0.73 4.67
CA PHE A 59 -4.77 0.47 3.23
C PHE A 59 -6.22 0.40 2.80
N TYR A 60 -6.53 1.04 1.68
CA TYR A 60 -7.87 1.05 1.11
C TYR A 60 -7.80 0.55 -0.32
N VAL A 61 -8.70 -0.35 -0.71
CA VAL A 61 -8.91 -0.74 -2.10
C VAL A 61 -10.21 -0.07 -2.56
N ASN A 62 -10.14 0.81 -3.55
CA ASN A 62 -11.29 1.58 -4.05
C ASN A 62 -12.11 2.26 -2.94
N SER A 63 -11.42 2.90 -1.98
CA SER A 63 -11.99 3.56 -0.78
C SER A 63 -12.53 2.64 0.32
N GLU A 64 -12.40 1.31 0.19
CA GLU A 64 -12.79 0.35 1.22
C GLU A 64 -11.57 -0.15 2.00
N ASP A 65 -11.62 -0.07 3.33
CA ASP A 65 -10.50 -0.43 4.19
C ASP A 65 -10.28 -1.95 4.20
N ILE A 66 -9.05 -2.40 3.94
CA ILE A 66 -8.72 -3.82 3.84
C ILE A 66 -9.01 -4.61 5.12
N ARG A 67 -9.14 -3.93 6.28
CA ARG A 67 -9.48 -4.56 7.57
C ARG A 67 -10.91 -5.09 7.60
N PHE A 68 -11.79 -4.56 6.75
CA PHE A 68 -13.16 -5.07 6.55
C PHE A 68 -13.27 -6.01 5.33
N LEU A 69 -12.15 -6.22 4.62
CA LEU A 69 -11.99 -7.17 3.53
C LEU A 69 -11.14 -8.36 4.02
N ASP A 70 -10.25 -8.87 3.18
CA ASP A 70 -9.34 -10.00 3.48
C ASP A 70 -7.94 -9.54 3.92
N GLY A 71 -7.80 -8.30 4.39
CA GLY A 71 -6.51 -7.73 4.79
C GLY A 71 -5.50 -7.72 3.64
N THR A 72 -4.27 -8.18 3.88
CA THR A 72 -3.25 -8.28 2.81
C THR A 72 -3.60 -9.31 1.74
N LYS A 73 -4.55 -10.22 2.00
CA LYS A 73 -5.03 -11.19 1.01
C LYS A 73 -6.14 -10.62 0.12
N THR A 74 -6.57 -9.37 0.35
CA THR A 74 -7.58 -8.70 -0.48
C THR A 74 -7.14 -8.76 -1.95
N PRO A 75 -7.93 -9.40 -2.83
CA PRO A 75 -7.59 -9.54 -4.23
C PRO A 75 -7.69 -8.19 -4.94
N LEU A 76 -6.76 -7.94 -5.86
CA LEU A 76 -6.74 -6.74 -6.69
C LEU A 76 -7.05 -7.09 -8.13
N LYS A 77 -7.74 -6.17 -8.82
CA LYS A 77 -8.13 -6.27 -10.22
C LYS A 77 -7.45 -5.17 -11.03
N ASP A 78 -7.42 -5.38 -12.33
CA ASP A 78 -6.98 -4.35 -13.27
C ASP A 78 -7.84 -3.09 -13.13
N GLY A 79 -7.18 -1.94 -12.97
CA GLY A 79 -7.82 -0.65 -12.76
C GLY A 79 -8.15 -0.31 -11.31
N ASP A 80 -7.91 -1.21 -10.35
CA ASP A 80 -8.12 -0.90 -8.93
C ASP A 80 -7.16 0.20 -8.45
N GLU A 81 -7.64 1.01 -7.51
CA GLU A 81 -6.83 1.98 -6.80
C GLU A 81 -6.60 1.53 -5.36
N VAL A 82 -5.34 1.54 -4.93
CA VAL A 82 -4.93 1.25 -3.55
C VAL A 82 -4.38 2.51 -2.91
N SER A 83 -5.00 2.98 -1.83
CA SER A 83 -4.54 4.16 -1.09
C SER A 83 -3.89 3.76 0.22
N ILE A 84 -2.70 4.31 0.49
CA ILE A 84 -1.99 4.14 1.75
C ILE A 84 -2.18 5.42 2.57
N VAL A 85 -2.86 5.33 3.70
CA VAL A 85 -3.19 6.49 4.53
C VAL A 85 -2.58 6.35 5.91
N PRO A 86 -1.72 7.29 6.34
CA PRO A 86 -1.25 7.34 7.72
C PRO A 86 -2.44 7.50 8.68
N ALA A 87 -2.50 6.68 9.72
CA ALA A 87 -3.44 6.87 10.81
C ALA A 87 -3.04 8.14 11.55
N VAL A 88 -3.73 9.24 11.26
CA VAL A 88 -3.57 10.49 12.00
C VAL A 88 -4.50 10.40 13.21
N ALA A 89 -3.94 10.43 14.41
CA ALA A 89 -4.74 10.78 15.58
C ALA A 89 -5.21 12.23 15.35
N GLY A 90 -6.51 12.42 15.15
CA GLY A 90 -7.09 13.76 15.06
C GLY A 90 -6.65 14.56 16.29
N GLY A 91 -5.99 15.68 16.04
CA GLY A 91 -5.66 16.66 17.08
C GLY A 91 -6.89 17.43 17.52
#